data_AF-A0A9Y4KA40-F1
#
_entry.id   AF-A0A9Y4KA40-F1
#
_cell.length_a   1.000
_cell.length_b   1.000
_cell.length_c   1.000
_cell.angle_alpha   90.00
_cell.angle_beta   90.00
_cell.angle_gamma   90.00
#
_symmetry.space_group_name_H-M   'P 1'
#
loop_
_entity.id
_entity.type
_entity.pdbx_description
1 polymer ?
#
loop_
_entity_poly.entity_id
_entity_poly.type
_entity_poly.pdbx_seq_one_letter_code
_entity_poly.pdbx_strand_id
1 'polypeptide(L)'
;MTDSIMSKAATMEIPINSNGDTGTLPEDDSLEQAAKLQWSLDEKVGSSRGTRDLQQVMVSGPNLNETSIVSGGYGGTAEGIIPTSSIKGPAVHYNAEFNKRIPVTGLGSNMHHSSSSSSMTAEESTRGVAVEKLETVRKWGLNTYKCTKQMISERFGRGSRTVDLELEAQIEVLRDTKRKYENVLRLARALTNHFYNMVQTQHALGDTFADLSQKSPELRDEFGYNAETQKLLCKNGETLLGAINFFVSSINTLVNKTMEDTLMTIKMYENARLEFDAYRADLEELSMGPRDAVTMARIDAAQQQYQVHKEKYERLRSDVTIKLKFLEENKVKVMHKQLLLFHNAISAYFAGNQQQLEQTLKQFNIKLRPPGADKPSWLEEQ
;
A
#
# COMPACT_ATOMS: atom_id res chain seq x y z
N MET A 1 -53.14 25.06 34.27
CA MET A 1 -51.67 25.21 34.35
C MET A 1 -51.09 23.92 33.79
N THR A 2 -50.75 23.95 32.51
CA THR A 2 -50.29 22.80 31.72
C THR A 2 -49.10 23.29 30.90
N ASP A 3 -47.89 23.09 31.41
CA ASP A 3 -46.68 23.50 30.73
C ASP A 3 -46.13 22.36 29.87
N SER A 4 -46.27 22.59 28.57
CA SER A 4 -45.64 21.89 27.47
C SER A 4 -44.26 22.51 27.26
N ILE A 5 -43.18 21.73 27.37
CA ILE A 5 -41.83 22.16 26.98
C ILE A 5 -41.34 21.21 25.88
N MET A 6 -41.53 21.64 24.63
CA MET A 6 -40.88 21.06 23.46
C MET A 6 -39.40 21.49 23.44
N SER A 7 -38.50 20.50 23.35
CA SER A 7 -37.08 20.72 23.02
C SER A 7 -36.93 21.25 21.60
N LYS A 8 -36.34 22.44 21.46
CA LYS A 8 -35.90 23.01 20.18
C LYS A 8 -34.60 22.34 19.74
N ALA A 9 -34.64 21.68 18.58
CA ALA A 9 -33.44 21.27 17.84
C ALA A 9 -32.74 22.52 17.27
N ALA A 10 -31.44 22.64 17.49
CA ALA A 10 -30.62 23.69 16.91
C ALA A 10 -30.18 23.27 15.49
N THR A 11 -30.84 23.86 14.48
CA THR A 11 -30.40 23.81 13.08
C THR A 11 -29.26 24.81 12.93
N MET A 12 -28.05 24.33 12.65
CA MET A 12 -26.91 25.18 12.33
C MET A 12 -26.78 25.23 10.80
N GLU A 13 -27.32 26.28 10.19
CA GLU A 13 -27.13 26.56 8.77
C GLU A 13 -25.73 27.17 8.55
N ILE A 14 -24.95 26.58 7.65
CA ILE A 14 -23.65 27.11 7.23
C ILE A 14 -23.88 27.92 5.94
N PRO A 15 -23.62 29.24 5.91
CA PRO A 15 -23.77 30.03 4.70
C PRO A 15 -22.65 29.71 3.70
N ILE A 16 -23.02 29.35 2.47
CA ILE A 16 -22.11 29.22 1.33
C ILE A 16 -21.98 30.60 0.68
N ASN A 17 -20.87 31.29 0.94
CA ASN A 17 -20.56 32.54 0.23
C ASN A 17 -19.92 32.21 -1.12
N SER A 18 -20.64 32.55 -2.19
CA SER A 18 -20.14 32.62 -3.57
C SER A 18 -19.36 33.92 -3.74
N ASN A 19 -18.05 33.81 -4.03
CA ASN A 19 -17.32 34.70 -4.94
C ASN A 19 -15.87 34.21 -5.06
N GLY A 20 -15.41 34.08 -6.31
CA GLY A 20 -14.08 33.63 -6.65
C GLY A 20 -13.02 34.71 -6.42
N ASP A 21 -11.88 34.28 -5.89
CA ASP A 21 -10.60 34.96 -6.07
C ASP A 21 -9.51 33.87 -6.15
N THR A 22 -8.92 33.71 -7.34
CA THR A 22 -7.86 32.74 -7.61
C THR A 22 -6.52 33.37 -7.25
N GLY A 23 -6.15 33.32 -5.97
CA GLY A 23 -4.79 33.59 -5.51
C GLY A 23 -3.90 32.37 -5.73
N THR A 24 -2.87 32.52 -6.57
CA THR A 24 -1.79 31.53 -6.78
C THR A 24 -1.12 31.16 -5.46
N LEU A 25 -1.21 29.89 -5.07
CA LEU A 25 -0.47 29.32 -3.93
C LEU A 25 1.00 29.07 -4.34
N PRO A 26 1.97 29.25 -3.43
CA PRO A 26 3.39 29.03 -3.72
C PRO A 26 3.67 27.53 -3.91
N GLU A 27 4.50 27.20 -4.91
CA GLU A 27 5.02 25.84 -5.12
C GLU A 27 5.85 25.42 -3.90
N ASP A 28 5.44 24.34 -3.24
CA ASP A 28 6.10 23.81 -2.04
C ASP A 28 7.16 22.78 -2.43
N ASP A 29 8.39 23.25 -2.66
CA ASP A 29 9.61 22.46 -2.96
C ASP A 29 10.11 21.61 -1.77
N SER A 30 9.35 21.53 -0.67
CA SER A 30 9.74 20.85 0.57
C SER A 30 9.98 19.34 0.40
N LEU A 31 9.34 18.70 -0.58
CA LEU A 31 9.57 17.28 -0.91
C LEU A 31 10.91 17.05 -1.59
N GLU A 32 11.36 17.97 -2.45
CA GLU A 32 12.66 17.89 -3.10
C GLU A 32 13.80 18.24 -2.12
N GLN A 33 13.54 19.17 -1.19
CA GLN A 33 14.46 19.47 -0.09
C GLN A 33 14.57 18.31 0.92
N ALA A 34 13.49 17.59 1.21
CA ALA A 34 13.54 16.39 2.06
C ALA A 34 14.37 15.25 1.43
N ALA A 35 14.28 15.07 0.11
CA ALA A 35 15.11 14.12 -0.63
C ALA A 35 16.60 14.55 -0.66
N LYS A 36 16.88 15.85 -0.80
CA LYS A 36 18.25 16.41 -0.72
C LYS A 36 18.87 16.29 0.69
N LEU A 37 18.07 16.44 1.75
CA LEU A 37 18.52 16.26 3.13
C LEU A 37 18.83 14.79 3.46
N GLN A 38 18.05 13.85 2.92
CA GLN A 38 18.34 12.42 3.02
C GLN A 38 19.66 12.06 2.31
N TRP A 39 19.91 12.62 1.13
CA TRP A 39 21.16 12.43 0.37
C TRP A 39 22.40 12.94 1.11
N SER A 40 22.32 14.14 1.72
CA SER A 40 23.44 14.73 2.47
C SER A 40 23.78 13.94 3.74
N LEU A 41 22.82 13.23 4.32
CA LEU A 41 23.02 12.40 5.51
C LEU A 41 23.71 11.06 5.17
N ASP A 42 23.36 10.46 4.03
CA ASP A 42 23.98 9.21 3.54
C ASP A 42 25.44 9.42 3.07
N GLU A 43 25.80 10.63 2.63
CA GLU A 43 27.19 10.98 2.29
C GLU A 43 28.06 11.25 3.54
N LYS A 44 27.46 11.68 4.65
CA LYS A 44 28.15 11.98 5.93
C LYS A 44 28.34 10.77 6.84
N VAL A 45 27.54 9.72 6.67
CA VAL A 45 27.64 8.47 7.44
C VAL A 45 28.13 7.39 6.50
N GLY A 46 29.46 7.25 6.41
CA GLY A 46 30.14 6.32 5.51
C GLY A 46 29.56 4.90 5.57
N SER A 47 28.67 4.60 4.62
CA SER A 47 28.02 3.30 4.50
C SER A 47 28.80 2.42 3.53
N SER A 48 29.15 1.23 4.04
CA SER A 48 29.99 0.25 3.38
C SER A 48 29.33 -0.28 2.11
N ARG A 49 30.06 -0.13 1.00
CA ARG A 49 30.16 -0.82 -0.30
C ARG A 49 29.20 -1.96 -0.75
N GLY A 50 28.08 -2.24 -0.08
CA GLY A 50 27.11 -3.28 -0.44
C GLY A 50 25.76 -2.77 -0.96
N THR A 51 25.53 -1.46 -1.00
CA THR A 51 24.24 -0.86 -1.40
C THR A 51 24.17 -0.40 -2.86
N ARG A 52 25.28 -0.42 -3.61
CA ARG A 52 25.33 0.14 -4.98
C ARG A 52 24.59 -0.70 -6.02
N ASP A 53 24.46 -2.01 -5.83
CA ASP A 53 23.91 -2.89 -6.88
C ASP A 53 22.37 -3.00 -6.86
N LEU A 54 21.69 -2.45 -5.85
CA LEU A 54 20.22 -2.40 -5.79
C LEU A 54 19.65 -1.11 -6.40
N GLN A 55 20.48 -0.10 -6.65
CA GLN A 55 20.03 1.22 -7.08
C GLN A 55 19.92 1.38 -8.60
N GLN A 56 20.37 0.39 -9.37
CA GLN A 56 20.29 0.42 -10.84
C GLN A 56 18.95 -0.08 -11.41
N VAL A 57 18.02 -0.56 -10.57
CA VAL A 57 16.74 -1.17 -11.05
C VAL A 57 15.53 -0.25 -10.85
N MET A 58 15.70 0.96 -10.30
CA MET A 58 14.55 1.83 -9.91
C MET A 58 14.38 3.13 -10.70
N VAL A 59 15.12 3.35 -11.79
CA VAL A 59 14.90 4.52 -12.65
C VAL A 59 14.01 4.15 -13.84
N SER A 60 12.69 4.04 -13.60
CA SER A 60 11.64 4.17 -14.61
C SER A 60 10.26 4.11 -13.93
N GLY A 61 9.84 5.23 -13.32
CA GLY A 61 8.47 5.46 -12.88
C GLY A 61 8.00 6.82 -13.39
N PRO A 62 6.77 6.94 -13.92
CA PRO A 62 6.33 8.15 -14.64
C PRO A 62 6.23 9.36 -13.71
N ASN A 63 6.86 10.45 -14.14
CA ASN A 63 6.73 11.80 -13.59
C ASN A 63 5.32 12.33 -13.93
N LEU A 64 4.55 12.79 -12.93
CA LEU A 64 3.16 13.26 -13.10
C LEU A 64 2.99 14.75 -12.79
N ASN A 65 4.04 15.53 -12.99
CA ASN A 65 4.01 16.98 -12.85
C ASN A 65 3.37 17.64 -14.09
N GLU A 66 2.21 17.16 -14.58
CA GLU A 66 1.49 17.83 -15.68
C GLU A 66 0.09 17.18 -15.84
N THR A 67 -0.85 17.49 -14.96
CA THR A 67 -2.29 17.35 -15.27
C THR A 67 -3.07 18.43 -14.53
N SER A 68 -2.94 19.66 -15.03
CA SER A 68 -3.90 20.73 -14.78
C SER A 68 -5.18 20.41 -15.55
N ILE A 69 -6.26 20.01 -14.86
CA ILE A 69 -7.59 19.89 -15.46
C ILE A 69 -8.21 21.29 -15.46
N VAL A 70 -8.04 22.02 -16.58
CA VAL A 70 -8.79 23.24 -16.87
C VAL A 70 -10.13 22.85 -17.48
N SER A 71 -11.19 23.42 -16.92
CA SER A 71 -12.56 23.36 -17.43
C SER A 71 -12.84 24.54 -18.37
N GLY A 72 -13.45 24.26 -19.52
CA GLY A 72 -13.93 25.21 -20.54
C GLY A 72 -13.71 24.64 -21.94
N GLY A 73 -14.61 24.67 -22.93
CA GLY A 73 -15.92 25.27 -23.15
C GLY A 73 -16.23 25.14 -24.65
N TYR A 74 -17.44 24.68 -24.99
CA TYR A 74 -18.17 24.74 -26.29
C TYR A 74 -17.48 24.66 -27.66
N GLY A 75 -17.98 23.71 -28.48
CA GLY A 75 -18.47 23.99 -29.83
C GLY A 75 -17.64 23.48 -31.02
N GLY A 76 -18.27 22.70 -31.92
CA GLY A 76 -17.76 22.48 -33.28
C GLY A 76 -18.06 21.10 -33.85
N THR A 77 -19.13 21.00 -34.64
CA THR A 77 -19.45 19.89 -35.54
C THR A 77 -18.50 19.85 -36.74
N ALA A 78 -17.93 18.69 -37.06
CA ALA A 78 -17.57 18.32 -38.44
C ALA A 78 -17.30 16.81 -38.55
N GLU A 79 -17.98 16.19 -39.50
CA GLU A 79 -17.79 14.82 -39.97
C GLU A 79 -16.39 14.62 -40.58
N GLY A 80 -15.89 13.37 -40.51
CA GLY A 80 -14.68 12.95 -41.21
C GLY A 80 -14.39 11.46 -41.07
N ILE A 81 -14.93 10.66 -42.00
CA ILE A 81 -14.47 9.29 -42.36
C ILE A 81 -13.16 9.51 -43.18
N ILE A 82 -12.02 8.79 -43.06
CA ILE A 82 -11.60 7.40 -43.39
C ILE A 82 -10.06 7.31 -43.03
N PRO A 83 -9.27 6.22 -43.18
CA PRO A 83 -9.45 4.75 -43.11
C PRO A 83 -8.49 4.04 -42.12
N THR A 84 -8.72 2.74 -41.94
CA THR A 84 -7.88 1.74 -41.27
C THR A 84 -6.44 1.66 -41.79
N SER A 85 -5.46 1.62 -40.88
CA SER A 85 -4.14 1.02 -41.15
C SER A 85 -3.66 0.19 -39.96
N SER A 86 -3.22 -1.04 -40.25
CA SER A 86 -2.68 -2.01 -39.31
C SER A 86 -1.37 -1.53 -38.70
N ILE A 87 -1.35 -1.33 -37.38
CA ILE A 87 -0.11 -1.15 -36.62
C ILE A 87 0.14 -2.43 -35.81
N LYS A 88 1.23 -3.12 -36.18
CA LYS A 88 1.81 -4.28 -35.51
C LYS A 88 2.10 -3.96 -34.05
N GLY A 89 1.53 -4.73 -33.12
CA GLY A 89 2.00 -4.78 -31.74
C GLY A 89 3.36 -5.48 -31.62
N PRO A 90 4.15 -5.24 -30.55
CA PRO A 90 5.39 -5.97 -30.32
C PRO A 90 5.07 -7.43 -29.99
N ALA A 91 5.61 -8.34 -30.78
CA ALA A 91 5.57 -9.77 -30.52
C ALA A 91 6.37 -10.09 -29.25
N VAL A 92 5.73 -10.75 -28.29
CA VAL A 92 6.39 -11.39 -27.16
C VAL A 92 7.22 -12.54 -27.70
N HIS A 93 8.54 -12.36 -27.78
CA HIS A 93 9.47 -13.45 -28.03
C HIS A 93 9.60 -14.30 -26.76
N TYR A 94 8.95 -15.47 -26.74
CA TYR A 94 9.23 -16.52 -25.79
C TYR A 94 10.64 -17.06 -26.04
N ASN A 95 11.55 -16.94 -25.07
CA ASN A 95 12.85 -17.61 -25.12
C ASN A 95 12.66 -19.08 -24.67
N ALA A 96 12.76 -20.00 -25.62
CA ALA A 96 12.55 -21.44 -25.42
C ALA A 96 13.83 -22.22 -25.07
N GLU A 97 14.92 -21.56 -24.64
CA GLU A 97 16.18 -22.26 -24.32
C GLU A 97 16.47 -22.45 -22.82
N PHE A 98 15.57 -22.06 -21.92
CA PHE A 98 15.83 -22.21 -20.47
C PHE A 98 15.49 -23.58 -19.89
N ASN A 99 15.32 -24.62 -20.72
CA ASN A 99 15.10 -25.97 -20.22
C ASN A 99 15.57 -27.02 -21.23
N LYS A 100 16.85 -27.44 -21.12
CA LYS A 100 17.29 -28.79 -21.49
C LYS A 100 18.65 -29.15 -20.88
N ARG A 101 18.56 -30.06 -19.90
CA ARG A 101 19.33 -31.31 -19.79
C ARG A 101 20.80 -31.26 -19.36
N ILE A 102 20.98 -31.73 -18.13
CA ILE A 102 22.03 -32.65 -17.66
C ILE A 102 22.41 -33.67 -18.76
N PRO A 103 23.70 -33.97 -18.95
CA PRO A 103 24.11 -35.36 -19.06
C PRO A 103 25.31 -35.74 -18.20
N VAL A 104 25.18 -36.96 -17.69
CA VAL A 104 26.14 -37.81 -17.00
C VAL A 104 27.02 -38.53 -18.05
N THR A 105 28.32 -38.59 -17.77
CA THR A 105 29.38 -39.51 -18.28
C THR A 105 29.65 -39.66 -19.80
N GLY A 106 30.92 -39.49 -20.17
CA GLY A 106 31.50 -40.01 -21.42
C GLY A 106 33.00 -39.69 -21.53
N LEU A 107 33.84 -40.74 -21.53
CA LEU A 107 35.29 -40.69 -21.68
C LEU A 107 35.74 -40.06 -23.01
N GLY A 108 36.86 -39.32 -22.98
CA GLY A 108 37.59 -38.91 -24.17
C GLY A 108 38.91 -38.20 -23.82
N SER A 109 40.03 -38.87 -24.09
CA SER A 109 41.40 -38.41 -23.87
C SER A 109 41.78 -37.19 -24.72
N ASN A 110 42.51 -36.23 -24.15
CA ASN A 110 43.74 -35.72 -24.76
C ASN A 110 44.59 -34.88 -23.80
N MET A 111 45.90 -34.93 -24.06
CA MET A 111 47.04 -34.59 -23.21
C MET A 111 47.39 -33.09 -23.10
N HIS A 112 48.29 -32.85 -22.12
CA HIS A 112 49.23 -31.73 -21.94
C HIS A 112 48.74 -30.47 -21.20
N HIS A 113 49.14 -30.31 -19.94
CA HIS A 113 50.40 -29.64 -19.58
C HIS A 113 50.64 -29.70 -18.06
N SER A 114 51.87 -30.04 -17.69
CA SER A 114 52.38 -30.04 -16.32
C SER A 114 52.41 -28.62 -15.75
N SER A 115 51.77 -28.41 -14.60
CA SER A 115 52.23 -27.44 -13.60
C SER A 115 51.88 -27.97 -12.20
N SER A 116 52.92 -28.38 -11.48
CA SER A 116 52.90 -28.62 -10.04
C SER A 116 52.91 -27.26 -9.31
N SER A 117 52.31 -27.23 -8.10
CA SER A 117 51.97 -26.06 -7.27
C SER A 117 50.74 -25.30 -7.80
N SER A 118 49.60 -25.22 -7.12
CA SER A 118 49.36 -24.95 -5.71
C SER A 118 47.96 -25.46 -5.31
N SER A 119 47.87 -26.69 -4.80
CA SER A 119 46.57 -27.29 -4.38
C SER A 119 46.29 -27.10 -2.87
N MET A 120 47.25 -26.62 -2.09
CA MET A 120 47.13 -26.57 -0.64
C MET A 120 46.36 -25.32 -0.15
N THR A 121 46.41 -24.21 -0.89
CA THR A 121 45.79 -22.94 -0.46
C THR A 121 44.29 -22.86 -0.73
N ALA A 122 43.79 -23.55 -1.76
CA ALA A 122 42.36 -23.61 -2.07
C ALA A 122 41.59 -24.54 -1.10
N GLU A 123 42.18 -25.67 -0.71
CA GLU A 123 41.60 -26.59 0.27
C GLU A 123 41.61 -26.02 1.69
N GLU A 124 42.66 -25.28 2.07
CA GLU A 124 42.76 -24.64 3.39
C GLU A 124 41.79 -23.44 3.54
N SER A 125 41.61 -22.66 2.48
CA SER A 125 40.60 -21.59 2.44
C SER A 125 39.18 -22.16 2.47
N THR A 126 38.92 -23.27 1.76
CA THR A 126 37.60 -23.94 1.78
C THR A 126 37.32 -24.63 3.12
N ARG A 127 38.34 -25.19 3.77
CA ARG A 127 38.26 -25.71 5.16
C ARG A 127 38.00 -24.59 6.17
N GLY A 128 38.66 -23.44 6.03
CA GLY A 128 38.43 -22.27 6.88
C GLY A 128 36.98 -21.78 6.81
N VAL A 129 36.42 -21.68 5.60
CA VAL A 129 35.01 -21.33 5.38
C VAL A 129 34.06 -22.39 5.96
N ALA A 130 34.38 -23.67 5.84
CA ALA A 130 33.55 -24.75 6.41
C ALA A 130 33.54 -24.72 7.95
N VAL A 131 34.68 -24.43 8.57
CA VAL A 131 34.81 -24.30 10.03
C VAL A 131 34.05 -23.07 10.53
N GLU A 132 34.18 -21.91 9.88
CA GLU A 132 33.44 -20.69 10.25
C GLU A 132 31.91 -20.88 10.13
N LYS A 133 31.46 -21.58 9.09
CA LYS A 133 30.05 -21.96 8.94
C LYS A 133 29.59 -22.89 10.06
N LEU A 134 30.40 -23.88 10.44
CA LEU A 134 30.09 -24.78 11.54
C LEU A 134 30.00 -24.03 12.88
N GLU A 135 30.92 -23.09 13.14
CA GLU A 135 30.89 -22.23 14.32
C GLU A 135 29.65 -21.32 14.33
N THR A 136 29.27 -20.79 13.18
CA THR A 136 28.05 -19.99 13.01
C THR A 136 26.82 -20.81 13.36
N VAL A 137 26.72 -22.04 12.85
CA VAL A 137 25.61 -22.96 13.17
C VAL A 137 25.59 -23.33 14.65
N ARG A 138 26.77 -23.58 15.25
CA ARG A 138 26.90 -23.85 16.68
C ARG A 138 26.42 -22.67 17.53
N LYS A 139 26.86 -21.45 17.20
CA LYS A 139 26.46 -20.22 17.89
C LYS A 139 24.96 -19.97 17.75
N TRP A 140 24.41 -20.16 16.56
CA TRP A 140 22.98 -20.07 16.30
C TRP A 140 22.19 -21.10 17.13
N GLY A 141 22.63 -22.36 17.17
CA GLY A 141 21.97 -23.41 17.95
C GLY A 141 21.97 -23.11 19.45
N LEU A 142 23.10 -22.62 19.97
CA LEU A 142 23.21 -22.22 21.38
C LEU A 142 22.34 -21.02 21.71
N ASN A 143 22.33 -19.99 20.86
CA ASN A 143 21.45 -18.82 21.02
C ASN A 143 19.97 -19.23 21.01
N THR A 144 19.59 -20.10 20.06
CA THR A 144 18.22 -20.61 19.93
C THR A 144 17.78 -21.38 21.17
N TYR A 145 18.66 -22.25 21.69
CA TYR A 145 18.41 -22.96 22.94
C TYR A 145 18.21 -22.00 24.12
N LYS A 146 19.10 -21.03 24.31
CA LYS A 146 19.00 -20.01 25.37
C LYS A 146 17.69 -19.22 25.29
N CYS A 147 17.35 -18.71 24.11
CA CYS A 147 16.10 -17.98 23.89
C CYS A 147 14.87 -18.84 24.14
N THR A 148 14.91 -20.12 23.74
CA THR A 148 13.81 -21.07 24.01
C THR A 148 13.66 -21.34 25.51
N LYS A 149 14.77 -21.58 26.23
CA LYS A 149 14.79 -21.72 27.70
C LYS A 149 14.22 -20.49 28.38
N GLN A 150 14.59 -19.29 27.92
CA GLN A 150 14.11 -18.02 28.45
C GLN A 150 12.61 -17.82 28.19
N MET A 151 12.15 -18.02 26.96
CA MET A 151 10.74 -17.88 26.59
C MET A 151 9.84 -18.82 27.40
N ILE A 152 10.27 -20.08 27.59
CA ILE A 152 9.54 -21.04 28.42
C ILE A 152 9.55 -20.59 29.88
N SER A 153 10.69 -20.16 30.41
CA SER A 153 10.81 -19.68 31.79
C SER A 153 9.91 -18.48 32.06
N GLU A 154 9.82 -17.51 31.15
CA GLU A 154 8.91 -16.37 31.24
C GLU A 154 7.44 -16.82 31.29
N ARG A 155 7.03 -17.75 30.41
CA ARG A 155 5.65 -18.26 30.36
C ARG A 155 5.22 -18.97 31.64
N PHE A 156 6.15 -19.62 32.34
CA PHE A 156 5.89 -20.29 33.61
C PHE A 156 6.11 -19.37 34.84
N GLY A 157 6.38 -18.08 34.64
CA GLY A 157 6.63 -17.13 35.72
C GLY A 157 7.93 -17.38 36.49
N ARG A 158 8.86 -18.15 35.91
CA ARG A 158 10.16 -18.50 36.51
C ARG A 158 11.32 -17.67 35.95
N GLY A 159 11.12 -16.98 34.84
CA GLY A 159 12.12 -16.11 34.20
C GLY A 159 11.80 -14.63 34.40
N SER A 160 12.83 -13.82 34.64
CA SER A 160 12.71 -12.36 34.64
C SER A 160 12.56 -11.86 33.21
N ARG A 161 11.51 -11.07 32.93
CA ARG A 161 11.25 -10.46 31.62
C ARG A 161 11.56 -8.97 31.67
N THR A 162 12.28 -8.46 30.68
CA THR A 162 12.45 -7.02 30.50
C THR A 162 11.15 -6.40 29.95
N VAL A 163 10.69 -5.32 30.57
CA VAL A 163 9.41 -4.67 30.23
C VAL A 163 9.64 -3.17 29.99
N ASP A 164 9.12 -2.66 28.88
CA ASP A 164 8.99 -1.23 28.61
C ASP A 164 7.50 -0.92 28.40
N LEU A 165 6.82 -0.49 29.47
CA LEU A 165 5.37 -0.33 29.46
C LEU A 165 4.90 0.73 28.46
N GLU A 166 5.67 1.81 28.31
CA GLU A 166 5.33 2.88 27.38
C GLU A 166 5.47 2.42 25.93
N LEU A 167 6.60 1.77 25.61
CA LEU A 167 6.83 1.28 24.26
C LEU A 167 5.86 0.15 23.89
N GLU A 168 5.56 -0.76 24.81
CA GLU A 168 4.56 -1.82 24.62
C GLU A 168 3.16 -1.24 24.34
N ALA A 169 2.76 -0.20 25.07
CA ALA A 169 1.48 0.48 24.82
C ALA A 169 1.46 1.12 23.43
N GLN A 170 2.53 1.80 23.01
CA GLN A 170 2.62 2.40 21.68
C GLN A 170 2.58 1.34 20.56
N ILE A 171 3.28 0.21 20.74
CA ILE A 171 3.26 -0.91 19.79
C ILE A 171 1.85 -1.50 19.66
N GLU A 172 1.11 -1.65 20.76
CA GLU A 172 -0.26 -2.19 20.70
C GLU A 172 -1.21 -1.22 19.99
N VAL A 173 -1.08 0.09 20.23
CA VAL A 173 -1.83 1.11 19.48
C VAL A 173 -1.53 1.05 17.98
N LEU A 174 -0.26 0.84 17.59
CA LEU A 174 0.10 0.65 16.18
C LEU A 174 -0.56 -0.61 15.60
N ARG A 175 -0.48 -1.75 16.28
CA ARG A 175 -1.08 -3.02 15.84
C ARG A 175 -2.59 -2.87 15.65
N ASP A 176 -3.28 -2.23 16.60
CA ASP A 176 -4.71 -1.96 16.51
C ASP A 176 -5.07 -1.00 15.37
N THR A 177 -4.29 0.06 15.21
CA THR A 177 -4.46 1.01 14.10
C THR A 177 -4.30 0.32 12.73
N LYS A 178 -3.27 -0.52 12.58
CA LYS A 178 -3.07 -1.31 11.35
C LYS A 178 -4.27 -2.20 11.05
N ARG A 179 -4.74 -2.96 12.03
CA ARG A 179 -5.94 -3.83 11.89
C ARG A 179 -7.17 -3.04 11.44
N LYS A 180 -7.39 -1.85 12.02
CA LYS A 180 -8.50 -0.96 11.62
C LYS A 180 -8.35 -0.46 10.19
N TYR A 181 -7.15 -0.06 9.77
CA TYR A 181 -6.90 0.42 8.41
C TYR A 181 -6.97 -0.70 7.36
N GLU A 182 -6.57 -1.92 7.70
CA GLU A 182 -6.80 -3.10 6.85
C GLU A 182 -8.29 -3.34 6.62
N ASN A 183 -9.12 -3.17 7.64
CA ASN A 183 -10.57 -3.28 7.48
C ASN A 183 -11.13 -2.16 6.59
N VAL A 184 -10.67 -0.90 6.75
CA VAL A 184 -11.03 0.20 5.84
C VAL A 184 -10.63 -0.12 4.41
N LEU A 185 -9.41 -0.61 4.19
CA LEU A 185 -8.92 -1.00 2.87
C LEU A 185 -9.76 -2.12 2.25
N ARG A 186 -10.16 -3.12 3.05
CA ARG A 186 -11.05 -4.20 2.62
C ARG A 186 -12.41 -3.66 2.17
N LEU A 187 -13.01 -2.78 2.96
CA LEU A 187 -14.31 -2.16 2.65
C LEU A 187 -14.22 -1.26 1.41
N ALA A 188 -13.15 -0.48 1.27
CA ALA A 188 -12.93 0.37 0.09
C ALA A 188 -12.80 -0.46 -1.19
N ARG A 189 -12.08 -1.60 -1.15
CA ARG A 189 -12.00 -2.54 -2.28
C ARG A 189 -13.37 -3.13 -2.63
N ALA A 190 -14.14 -3.53 -1.63
CA ALA A 190 -15.49 -4.04 -1.86
C ALA A 190 -16.40 -2.98 -2.50
N LEU A 191 -16.33 -1.73 -2.00
CA LEU A 191 -17.02 -0.59 -2.58
C LEU A 191 -16.63 -0.36 -4.04
N THR A 192 -15.32 -0.32 -4.35
CA THR A 192 -14.84 -0.18 -5.74
C THR A 192 -15.40 -1.25 -6.65
N ASN A 193 -15.36 -2.52 -6.22
CA ASN A 193 -15.83 -3.64 -7.04
C ASN A 193 -17.33 -3.58 -7.30
N HIS A 194 -18.13 -3.29 -6.26
CA HIS A 194 -19.58 -3.15 -6.41
C HIS A 194 -19.94 -1.98 -7.30
N PHE A 195 -19.27 -0.84 -7.10
CA PHE A 195 -19.51 0.37 -7.88
C PHE A 195 -19.09 0.18 -9.33
N TYR A 196 -17.99 -0.55 -9.59
CA TYR A 196 -17.58 -0.93 -10.95
C TYR A 196 -18.67 -1.74 -11.65
N ASN A 197 -19.18 -2.80 -11.01
CA ASN A 197 -20.26 -3.62 -11.59
C ASN A 197 -21.54 -2.81 -11.85
N MET A 198 -21.85 -1.86 -10.96
CA MET A 198 -22.97 -0.94 -11.15
C MET A 198 -22.76 -0.07 -12.41
N VAL A 199 -21.59 0.54 -12.58
CA VAL A 199 -21.26 1.36 -13.76
C VAL A 199 -21.32 0.53 -15.05
N GLN A 200 -20.82 -0.71 -15.04
CA GLN A 200 -20.94 -1.60 -16.21
C GLN A 200 -22.41 -1.92 -16.55
N THR A 201 -23.24 -2.13 -15.54
CA THR A 201 -24.69 -2.36 -15.74
C THR A 201 -25.38 -1.11 -16.28
N GLN A 202 -25.02 0.07 -15.78
CA GLN A 202 -25.52 1.35 -16.29
C GLN A 202 -25.14 1.55 -17.76
N HIS A 203 -23.93 1.16 -18.17
CA HIS A 203 -23.50 1.24 -19.57
C HIS A 203 -24.36 0.37 -20.47
N ALA A 204 -24.52 -0.92 -20.12
CA ALA A 204 -25.35 -1.85 -20.90
C ALA A 204 -26.82 -1.40 -20.98
N LEU A 205 -27.35 -0.85 -19.88
CA LEU A 205 -28.70 -0.30 -19.84
C LEU A 205 -28.84 0.94 -20.73
N GLY A 206 -27.85 1.84 -20.71
CA GLY A 206 -27.79 3.02 -21.57
C GLY A 206 -27.77 2.65 -23.06
N ASP A 207 -26.93 1.68 -23.45
CA ASP A 207 -26.86 1.19 -24.83
C ASP A 207 -28.18 0.56 -25.29
N THR A 208 -28.81 -0.23 -24.43
CA THR A 208 -30.10 -0.86 -24.73
C THR A 208 -31.20 0.18 -24.91
N PHE A 209 -31.25 1.21 -24.06
CA PHE A 209 -32.20 2.32 -24.22
C PHE A 209 -31.93 3.14 -25.49
N ALA A 210 -30.67 3.39 -25.84
CA ALA A 210 -30.33 4.10 -27.07
C ALA A 210 -30.79 3.34 -28.32
N ASP A 211 -30.61 2.02 -28.34
CA ASP A 211 -31.07 1.15 -29.43
C ASP A 211 -32.60 1.14 -29.55
N LEU A 212 -33.32 1.01 -28.43
CA LEU A 212 -34.78 1.01 -28.41
C LEU A 212 -35.36 2.38 -28.81
N SER A 213 -34.70 3.48 -28.45
CA SER A 213 -35.08 4.84 -28.87
C SER A 213 -35.09 4.98 -30.39
N GLN A 214 -34.11 4.37 -31.09
CA GLN A 214 -34.04 4.42 -32.55
C GLN A 214 -35.05 3.49 -33.23
N LYS A 215 -35.42 2.39 -32.57
CA LYS A 215 -36.28 1.34 -33.15
C LYS A 215 -37.76 1.47 -32.79
N SER A 216 -38.11 2.29 -31.81
CA SER A 216 -39.49 2.46 -31.32
C SER A 216 -39.91 3.93 -31.44
N PRO A 217 -40.36 4.40 -32.62
CA PRO A 217 -40.70 5.81 -32.84
C PRO A 217 -41.74 6.36 -31.84
N GLU A 218 -42.66 5.51 -31.37
CA GLU A 218 -43.71 5.88 -30.40
C GLU A 218 -43.19 6.13 -28.98
N LEU A 219 -42.01 5.60 -28.65
CA LEU A 219 -41.36 5.69 -27.32
C LEU A 219 -39.95 6.28 -27.41
N ARG A 220 -39.64 6.92 -28.54
CA ARG A 220 -38.28 7.36 -28.87
C ARG A 220 -37.73 8.29 -27.80
N ASP A 221 -38.54 9.24 -27.35
CA ASP A 221 -38.11 10.29 -26.43
C ASP A 221 -37.89 9.71 -25.02
N GLU A 222 -38.79 8.87 -24.53
CA GLU A 222 -38.68 8.21 -23.23
C GLU A 222 -37.42 7.34 -23.12
N PHE A 223 -37.17 6.51 -24.14
CA PHE A 223 -35.96 5.72 -24.20
C PHE A 223 -34.72 6.60 -24.36
N GLY A 224 -34.79 7.67 -25.16
CA GLY A 224 -33.69 8.61 -25.36
C GLY A 224 -33.26 9.31 -24.07
N TYR A 225 -34.21 9.83 -23.29
CA TYR A 225 -33.91 10.51 -22.02
C TYR A 225 -33.27 9.56 -20.99
N ASN A 226 -33.75 8.32 -20.92
CA ASN A 226 -33.17 7.31 -20.05
C ASN A 226 -31.77 6.89 -20.51
N ALA A 227 -31.54 6.74 -21.81
CA ALA A 227 -30.22 6.44 -22.37
C ALA A 227 -29.18 7.50 -21.99
N GLU A 228 -29.51 8.78 -22.20
CA GLU A 228 -28.61 9.89 -21.86
C GLU A 228 -28.33 9.99 -20.36
N THR A 229 -29.34 9.74 -19.52
CA THR A 229 -29.16 9.70 -18.06
C THR A 229 -28.17 8.62 -17.65
N GLN A 230 -28.31 7.39 -18.19
CA GLN A 230 -27.39 6.30 -17.87
C GLN A 230 -25.97 6.58 -18.37
N LYS A 231 -25.82 7.11 -19.59
CA LYS A 231 -24.52 7.46 -20.17
C LYS A 231 -23.78 8.51 -19.34
N LEU A 232 -24.49 9.51 -18.82
CA LEU A 232 -23.89 10.49 -17.93
C LEU A 232 -23.45 9.87 -16.59
N LEU A 233 -24.32 9.07 -15.97
CA LEU A 233 -23.99 8.38 -14.71
C LEU A 233 -22.73 7.51 -14.87
N CYS A 234 -22.57 6.85 -16.03
CA CYS A 234 -21.38 6.09 -16.37
C CYS A 234 -20.13 6.98 -16.41
N LYS A 235 -20.16 8.07 -17.18
CA LYS A 235 -19.02 8.99 -17.31
C LYS A 235 -18.56 9.54 -15.95
N ASN A 236 -19.50 9.99 -15.13
CA ASN A 236 -19.18 10.48 -13.78
C ASN A 236 -18.72 9.33 -12.87
N GLY A 237 -19.28 8.13 -13.05
CA GLY A 237 -18.92 6.92 -12.33
C GLY A 237 -17.49 6.46 -12.60
N GLU A 238 -17.02 6.52 -13.85
CA GLU A 238 -15.62 6.22 -14.21
C GLU A 238 -14.64 7.16 -13.51
N THR A 239 -14.97 8.45 -13.43
CA THR A 239 -14.15 9.43 -12.71
C THR A 239 -14.09 9.11 -11.22
N LEU A 240 -15.23 8.79 -10.60
CA LEU A 240 -15.27 8.38 -9.19
C LEU A 240 -14.51 7.06 -8.96
N LEU A 241 -14.63 6.08 -9.85
CA LEU A 241 -13.85 4.83 -9.79
C LEU A 241 -12.36 5.09 -9.77
N GLY A 242 -11.86 6.02 -10.59
CA GLY A 242 -10.47 6.45 -10.58
C GLY A 242 -10.04 6.98 -9.20
N ALA A 243 -10.85 7.87 -8.61
CA ALA A 243 -10.57 8.44 -7.29
C ALA A 243 -10.58 7.40 -6.16
N ILE A 244 -11.55 6.46 -6.16
CA ILE A 244 -11.62 5.40 -5.14
C ILE A 244 -10.43 4.43 -5.30
N ASN A 245 -10.05 4.07 -6.53
CA ASN A 245 -8.86 3.24 -6.77
C ASN A 245 -7.57 3.91 -6.29
N PHE A 246 -7.43 5.22 -6.52
CA PHE A 246 -6.30 6.00 -6.02
C PHE A 246 -6.23 5.99 -4.47
N PHE A 247 -7.37 6.17 -3.81
CA PHE A 247 -7.49 6.03 -2.35
C PHE A 247 -7.06 4.63 -1.89
N VAL A 248 -7.60 3.56 -2.50
CA VAL A 248 -7.26 2.16 -2.17
C VAL A 248 -5.76 1.90 -2.30
N SER A 249 -5.13 2.38 -3.38
CA SER A 249 -3.69 2.22 -3.61
C SER A 249 -2.84 2.93 -2.54
N SER A 250 -3.24 4.15 -2.19
CA SER A 250 -2.56 4.98 -1.19
C SER A 250 -2.65 4.36 0.20
N ILE A 251 -3.84 3.93 0.62
CA ILE A 251 -4.03 3.24 1.91
C ILE A 251 -3.30 1.89 1.94
N ASN A 252 -3.31 1.14 0.84
CA ASN A 252 -2.55 -0.10 0.74
C ASN A 252 -1.05 0.12 0.94
N THR A 253 -0.49 1.20 0.39
CA THR A 253 0.92 1.57 0.59
C THR A 253 1.21 1.90 2.06
N LEU A 254 0.37 2.74 2.69
CA LEU A 254 0.53 3.08 4.10
C LEU A 254 0.51 1.84 4.99
N VAL A 255 -0.46 0.93 4.78
CA VAL A 255 -0.69 -0.25 5.63
C VAL A 255 0.32 -1.37 5.36
N ASN A 256 0.53 -1.74 4.10
CA ASN A 256 1.29 -2.94 3.74
C ASN A 256 2.77 -2.66 3.43
N LYS A 257 3.17 -1.39 3.34
CA LYS A 257 4.59 -1.02 3.19
C LYS A 257 5.06 -0.22 4.40
N THR A 258 4.48 0.95 4.66
CA THR A 258 5.01 1.87 5.68
C THR A 258 4.84 1.33 7.10
N MET A 259 3.63 0.87 7.47
CA MET A 259 3.41 0.28 8.79
C MET A 259 4.14 -1.06 8.96
N GLU A 260 4.23 -1.87 7.89
CA GLU A 260 4.91 -3.17 7.96
C GLU A 260 6.43 -3.03 8.16
N ASP A 261 7.06 -2.00 7.58
CA ASP A 261 8.48 -1.69 7.84
C ASP A 261 8.75 -1.40 9.33
N THR A 262 7.86 -0.63 9.96
CA THR A 262 7.97 -0.37 11.42
C THR A 262 7.71 -1.63 12.24
N LEU A 263 6.70 -2.43 11.87
CA LEU A 263 6.42 -3.71 12.53
C LEU A 263 7.57 -4.72 12.38
N MET A 264 8.31 -4.68 11.28
CA MET A 264 9.50 -5.51 11.10
C MET A 264 10.60 -5.12 12.11
N THR A 265 10.84 -3.83 12.30
CA THR A 265 11.78 -3.35 13.34
C THR A 265 11.31 -3.71 14.75
N ILE A 266 10.01 -3.65 15.02
CA ILE A 266 9.43 -4.11 16.30
C ILE A 266 9.70 -5.60 16.53
N LYS A 267 9.51 -6.45 15.51
CA LYS A 267 9.83 -7.89 15.61
C LYS A 267 11.32 -8.11 15.94
N MET A 268 12.22 -7.33 15.33
CA MET A 268 13.65 -7.39 15.63
C MET A 268 13.95 -6.97 17.07
N TYR A 269 13.30 -5.91 17.56
CA TYR A 269 13.39 -5.45 18.94
C TYR A 269 12.88 -6.51 19.94
N GLU A 270 11.71 -7.10 19.70
CA GLU A 270 11.13 -8.14 20.56
C GLU A 270 12.04 -9.37 20.64
N ASN A 271 12.66 -9.76 19.52
CA ASN A 271 13.65 -10.84 19.50
C ASN A 271 14.94 -10.45 20.25
N ALA A 272 15.45 -9.23 20.07
CA ALA A 272 16.63 -8.75 20.78
C ALA A 272 16.40 -8.65 22.30
N ARG A 273 15.19 -8.31 22.74
CA ARG A 273 14.77 -8.33 24.15
C ARG A 273 14.83 -9.75 24.72
N LEU A 274 14.33 -10.74 23.99
CA LEU A 274 14.39 -12.14 24.40
C LEU A 274 15.84 -12.65 24.50
N GLU A 275 16.68 -12.33 23.52
CA GLU A 275 18.11 -12.65 23.56
C GLU A 275 18.81 -11.98 24.75
N PHE A 276 18.56 -10.69 24.99
CA PHE A 276 19.10 -9.96 26.13
C PHE A 276 18.74 -10.62 27.46
N ASP A 277 17.46 -10.95 27.67
CA ASP A 277 17.00 -11.62 28.88
C ASP A 277 17.65 -13.02 29.03
N ALA A 278 17.80 -13.77 27.94
CA ALA A 278 18.40 -15.10 27.97
C ALA A 278 19.89 -15.06 28.36
N TYR A 279 20.65 -14.10 27.83
CA TYR A 279 22.07 -13.93 28.17
C TYR A 279 22.30 -13.30 29.54
N ARG A 280 21.34 -12.48 30.03
CA ARG A 280 21.32 -12.01 31.41
C ARG A 280 21.14 -13.18 32.39
N ALA A 281 20.15 -14.04 32.15
CA ALA A 281 19.90 -15.20 32.99
C ALA A 281 21.08 -16.19 33.00
N ASP A 282 21.72 -16.42 31.86
CA ASP A 282 22.92 -17.28 31.76
C ASP A 282 24.11 -16.74 32.56
N LEU A 283 24.33 -15.42 32.51
CA LEU A 283 25.37 -14.75 33.30
C LEU A 283 25.06 -14.82 34.81
N GLU A 284 23.82 -14.59 35.20
CA GLU A 284 23.35 -14.72 36.59
C GLU A 284 23.54 -16.17 37.11
N GLU A 285 23.16 -17.18 36.30
CA GLU A 285 23.32 -18.60 36.61
C GLU A 285 24.80 -18.99 36.79
N LEU A 286 25.68 -18.57 35.87
CA LEU A 286 27.13 -18.83 35.97
C LEU A 286 27.76 -18.11 37.17
N SER A 287 27.26 -16.93 37.53
CA SER A 287 27.79 -16.14 38.65
C SER A 287 27.51 -16.76 40.03
N MET A 288 26.52 -17.65 40.13
CA MET A 288 26.22 -18.42 41.35
C MET A 288 27.14 -19.65 41.51
N GLY A 289 27.93 -19.98 40.49
CA GLY A 289 28.87 -21.09 40.50
C GLY A 289 30.15 -20.85 41.30
N PRO A 290 30.98 -21.88 41.48
CA PRO A 290 32.28 -21.78 42.15
C PRO A 290 33.22 -20.82 41.40
N ARG A 291 34.10 -20.11 42.14
CA ARG A 291 35.01 -19.08 41.58
C ARG A 291 36.39 -19.64 41.24
N ASP A 292 36.44 -20.83 40.64
CA ASP A 292 37.68 -21.39 40.11
C ASP A 292 38.10 -20.72 38.79
N ALA A 293 39.36 -20.91 38.38
CA ALA A 293 39.92 -20.24 37.20
C ALA A 293 39.16 -20.53 35.89
N VAL A 294 38.60 -21.74 35.73
CA VAL A 294 37.85 -22.13 34.52
C VAL A 294 36.47 -21.46 34.53
N THR A 295 35.81 -21.45 35.68
CA THR A 295 34.51 -20.80 35.85
C THR A 295 34.63 -19.28 35.70
N MET A 296 35.70 -18.67 36.23
CA MET A 296 35.98 -17.24 36.05
C MET A 296 36.16 -16.88 34.57
N ALA A 297 36.92 -17.66 33.80
CA ALA A 297 37.06 -17.43 32.36
C ALA A 297 35.72 -17.53 31.60
N ARG A 298 34.83 -18.44 32.03
CA ARG A 298 33.47 -18.56 31.47
C ARG A 298 32.58 -17.38 31.82
N ILE A 299 32.68 -16.87 33.06
CA ILE A 299 31.96 -15.68 33.51
C ILE A 299 32.40 -14.47 32.69
N ASP A 300 33.70 -14.28 32.48
CA ASP A 300 34.22 -13.18 31.65
C ASP A 300 33.69 -13.24 30.21
N ALA A 301 33.66 -14.44 29.61
CA ALA A 301 33.08 -14.64 28.29
C ALA A 301 31.57 -14.36 28.26
N ALA A 302 30.83 -14.82 29.27
CA ALA A 302 29.40 -14.57 29.40
C ALA A 302 29.09 -13.07 29.59
N GLN A 303 29.92 -12.36 30.34
CA GLN A 303 29.82 -10.91 30.54
C GLN A 303 29.96 -10.15 29.21
N GLN A 304 30.91 -10.54 28.37
CA GLN A 304 31.07 -9.95 27.04
C GLN A 304 29.84 -10.20 26.15
N GLN A 305 29.30 -11.42 26.14
CA GLN A 305 28.10 -11.73 25.37
C GLN A 305 26.88 -10.96 25.88
N TYR A 306 26.69 -10.88 27.20
CA TYR A 306 25.64 -10.08 27.81
C TYR A 306 25.71 -8.62 27.33
N GLN A 307 26.90 -8.01 27.33
CA GLN A 307 27.09 -6.64 26.89
C GLN A 307 26.72 -6.45 25.41
N VAL A 308 27.13 -7.36 24.52
CA VAL A 308 26.76 -7.32 23.09
C VAL A 308 25.25 -7.37 22.90
N HIS A 309 24.55 -8.27 23.60
CA HIS A 309 23.10 -8.40 23.47
C HIS A 309 22.34 -7.22 24.12
N LYS A 310 22.88 -6.65 25.21
CA LYS A 310 22.36 -5.42 25.82
C LYS A 310 22.44 -4.24 24.86
N GLU A 311 23.59 -4.02 24.22
CA GLU A 311 23.76 -2.93 23.25
C GLU A 311 22.86 -3.11 22.03
N LYS A 312 22.69 -4.35 21.55
CA LYS A 312 21.75 -4.67 20.47
C LYS A 312 20.30 -4.34 20.86
N TYR A 313 19.89 -4.73 22.07
CA TYR A 313 18.55 -4.44 22.60
C TYR A 313 18.31 -2.93 22.71
N GLU A 314 19.21 -2.18 23.36
CA GLU A 314 19.03 -0.72 23.55
C GLU A 314 19.03 0.03 22.22
N ARG A 315 19.87 -0.39 21.26
CA ARG A 315 19.87 0.20 19.90
C ARG A 315 18.51 -0.01 19.22
N LEU A 316 18.00 -1.25 19.19
CA LEU A 316 16.71 -1.54 18.57
C LEU A 316 15.54 -0.89 19.29
N ARG A 317 15.62 -0.73 20.63
CA ARG A 317 14.64 0.03 21.42
C ARG A 317 14.58 1.49 20.97
N SER A 318 15.74 2.13 20.78
CA SER A 318 15.84 3.48 20.23
C SER A 318 15.28 3.56 18.81
N ASP A 319 15.66 2.60 17.94
CA ASP A 319 15.20 2.55 16.55
C ASP A 319 13.67 2.44 16.45
N VAL A 320 13.04 1.57 17.25
CA VAL A 320 11.58 1.45 17.31
C VAL A 320 10.95 2.76 17.78
N THR A 321 11.48 3.38 18.83
CA THR A 321 10.96 4.65 19.37
C THR A 321 10.97 5.75 18.31
N ILE A 322 12.06 5.85 17.54
CA ILE A 322 12.21 6.82 16.47
C ILE A 322 11.26 6.50 15.31
N LYS A 323 11.21 5.23 14.86
CA LYS A 323 10.33 4.81 13.76
C LYS A 323 8.85 5.03 14.09
N LEU A 324 8.41 4.79 15.33
CA LEU A 324 7.04 5.05 15.75
C LEU A 324 6.66 6.53 15.60
N LYS A 325 7.56 7.45 15.96
CA LYS A 325 7.34 8.90 15.79
C LYS A 325 7.23 9.29 14.33
N PHE A 326 8.15 8.85 13.49
CA PHE A 326 8.10 9.11 12.04
C PHE A 326 6.85 8.51 11.39
N LEU A 327 6.47 7.30 11.79
CA LEU A 327 5.28 6.65 11.29
C LEU A 327 4.02 7.42 11.67
N GLU A 328 3.94 7.93 12.90
CA GLU A 328 2.77 8.71 13.35
C GLU A 328 2.60 9.98 12.50
N GLU A 329 3.67 10.73 12.27
CA GLU A 329 3.64 11.91 11.41
C GLU A 329 3.24 11.58 9.97
N ASN A 330 3.86 10.54 9.39
CA ASN A 330 3.56 10.11 8.02
C ASN A 330 2.11 9.63 7.89
N LYS A 331 1.63 8.82 8.85
CA LYS A 331 0.26 8.31 8.92
C LYS A 331 -0.73 9.45 8.92
N VAL A 332 -0.55 10.47 9.78
CA VAL A 332 -1.46 11.62 9.86
C VAL A 332 -1.49 12.38 8.54
N LYS A 333 -0.32 12.68 7.95
CA LYS A 333 -0.22 13.40 6.66
C LYS A 333 -0.92 12.64 5.53
N VAL A 334 -0.65 11.35 5.38
CA VAL A 334 -1.26 10.52 4.33
C VAL A 334 -2.76 10.42 4.54
N MET A 335 -3.21 10.07 5.75
CA MET A 335 -4.64 9.90 6.03
C MET A 335 -5.43 11.19 5.88
N HIS A 336 -4.88 12.32 6.31
CA HIS A 336 -5.53 13.62 6.12
C HIS A 336 -5.80 13.90 4.64
N LYS A 337 -4.77 13.77 3.79
CA LYS A 337 -4.90 13.98 2.34
C LYS A 337 -5.88 12.99 1.71
N GLN A 338 -5.73 11.70 2.01
CA GLN A 338 -6.50 10.63 1.36
C GLN A 338 -7.98 10.65 1.78
N LEU A 339 -8.29 10.91 3.05
CA LEU A 339 -9.67 11.03 3.52
C LEU A 339 -10.37 12.22 2.89
N LEU A 340 -9.68 13.35 2.75
CA LEU A 340 -10.24 14.55 2.13
C LEU A 340 -10.50 14.35 0.63
N LEU A 341 -9.53 13.78 -0.10
CA LEU A 341 -9.72 13.48 -1.53
C LEU A 341 -10.85 12.48 -1.76
N PHE A 342 -10.96 11.45 -0.93
CA PHE A 342 -12.05 10.48 -1.00
C PHE A 342 -13.41 11.15 -0.76
N HIS A 343 -13.53 11.96 0.29
CA HIS A 343 -14.76 12.69 0.59
C HIS A 343 -15.16 13.66 -0.53
N ASN A 344 -14.20 14.42 -1.07
CA ASN A 344 -14.43 15.38 -2.14
C ASN A 344 -14.89 14.68 -3.41
N ALA A 345 -14.27 13.55 -3.78
CA ALA A 345 -14.67 12.78 -4.95
C ALA A 345 -16.10 12.24 -4.83
N ILE A 346 -16.44 11.67 -3.66
CA ILE A 346 -17.79 11.16 -3.39
C ILE A 346 -18.82 12.30 -3.47
N SER A 347 -18.55 13.43 -2.80
CA SER A 347 -19.46 14.57 -2.77
C SER A 347 -19.64 15.17 -4.16
N ALA A 348 -18.55 15.32 -4.94
CA ALA A 348 -18.59 15.83 -6.30
C ALA A 348 -19.39 14.92 -7.24
N TYR A 349 -19.27 13.59 -7.11
CA TYR A 349 -20.06 12.64 -7.90
C TYR A 349 -21.56 12.83 -7.66
N PHE A 350 -21.99 12.86 -6.40
CA PHE A 350 -23.42 13.02 -6.08
C PHE A 350 -23.96 14.40 -6.44
N ALA A 351 -23.21 15.48 -6.12
CA ALA A 351 -23.62 16.83 -6.46
C ALA A 351 -23.71 17.07 -7.98
N GLY A 352 -22.70 16.59 -8.73
CA GLY A 352 -22.69 16.69 -10.19
C GLY A 352 -23.85 15.93 -10.84
N ASN A 353 -24.18 14.75 -10.32
CA ASN A 353 -25.32 13.97 -10.80
C ASN A 353 -26.67 14.59 -10.43
N GLN A 354 -26.80 15.18 -9.24
CA GLN A 354 -28.04 15.84 -8.81
C GLN A 354 -28.41 16.99 -9.74
N GLN A 355 -27.44 17.86 -10.07
CA GLN A 355 -27.68 19.01 -10.94
C GLN A 355 -28.21 18.59 -12.31
N GLN A 356 -27.67 17.50 -12.88
CA GLN A 356 -28.19 17.00 -14.14
C GLN A 356 -29.57 16.35 -13.97
N LEU A 357 -29.78 15.56 -12.91
CA LEU A 357 -31.07 14.91 -12.68
C LEU A 357 -32.20 15.94 -12.60
N GLU A 358 -31.97 17.07 -11.93
CA GLU A 358 -32.92 18.18 -11.89
C GLU A 358 -33.20 18.79 -13.26
N GLN A 359 -32.20 18.85 -14.16
CA GLN A 359 -32.40 19.30 -15.54
C GLN A 359 -33.25 18.30 -16.34
N THR A 360 -32.98 17.00 -16.21
CA THR A 360 -33.75 15.94 -16.88
C THR A 360 -35.20 15.89 -16.37
N LEU A 361 -35.43 16.05 -15.06
CA LEU A 361 -36.79 16.10 -14.48
C LEU A 361 -37.62 17.27 -14.99
N LYS A 362 -36.99 18.43 -15.25
CA LYS A 362 -37.67 19.57 -15.89
C LYS A 362 -38.13 19.24 -17.31
N GLN A 363 -37.41 18.38 -18.04
CA GLN A 363 -37.81 17.93 -19.38
C GLN A 363 -39.03 17.00 -19.33
N PHE A 364 -39.14 16.13 -18.32
CA PHE A 364 -40.32 15.27 -18.12
C PHE A 364 -41.61 16.06 -17.82
N ASN A 365 -41.50 17.23 -17.20
CA ASN A 365 -42.66 18.09 -16.90
C ASN A 365 -43.19 18.86 -18.12
N ILE A 366 -42.53 18.75 -19.28
CA ILE A 366 -43.10 19.18 -20.56
C ILE A 366 -43.98 18.03 -21.04
N LYS A 367 -45.31 18.23 -21.07
CA LYS A 367 -46.28 17.20 -21.47
C LYS A 367 -45.82 16.50 -22.75
N LEU A 368 -45.37 15.25 -22.62
CA LEU A 368 -45.17 14.36 -23.75
C LEU A 368 -46.51 14.25 -24.49
N ARG A 369 -46.48 14.44 -25.81
CA ARG A 369 -47.68 14.25 -26.65
C ARG A 369 -48.15 12.81 -26.43
N PRO A 370 -49.43 12.55 -26.11
CA PRO A 370 -49.88 11.18 -25.89
C PRO A 370 -49.57 10.33 -27.13
N PRO A 371 -48.96 9.15 -26.97
CA PRO A 371 -48.72 8.24 -28.08
C PRO A 371 -50.04 7.96 -28.80
N GLY A 372 -50.11 8.25 -30.11
CA GLY A 372 -51.32 8.06 -30.89
C GLY A 372 -52.30 9.24 -30.94
N ALA A 373 -51.95 10.44 -30.47
CA ALA A 373 -52.83 11.61 -30.57
C ALA A 373 -53.28 11.95 -32.02
N ASP A 374 -52.51 11.51 -33.03
CA ASP A 374 -52.78 11.74 -34.46
C ASP A 374 -53.34 10.49 -35.18
N LYS A 375 -53.54 9.34 -34.50
CA LYS A 375 -54.08 8.10 -35.09
C LYS A 375 -55.21 7.53 -34.23
N PRO A 376 -56.42 7.31 -34.78
CA PRO A 376 -57.52 6.73 -34.01
C PRO A 376 -57.13 5.37 -33.44
N SER A 377 -57.71 5.04 -32.29
CA SER A 377 -57.55 3.70 -31.71
C SER A 377 -58.06 2.67 -32.72
N TRP A 378 -57.41 1.51 -32.86
CA TRP A 378 -57.90 0.44 -33.74
C TRP A 378 -59.35 0.01 -33.41
N LEU A 379 -59.80 0.24 -32.17
CA LEU A 379 -61.18 0.03 -31.74
C LEU A 379 -62.18 1.06 -32.29
N GLU A 380 -61.71 2.21 -32.78
CA GLU A 380 -62.52 3.25 -33.41
C GLU A 380 -62.62 3.08 -34.94
N GLU A 381 -61.85 2.16 -35.54
CA GLU A 381 -61.85 1.83 -36.97
C GLU A 381 -62.73 0.61 -37.35
N GLN A 382 -63.47 0.03 -36.38
CA GLN A 382 -64.46 -1.06 -36.57
C GLN A 382 -65.87 -0.54 -36.29
#